data_AF-A0A554XQP7-F1
#
_entry.id   AF-A0A554XQP7-F1
#
_cell.length_a   1.000
_cell.length_b   1.000
_cell.length_c   1.000
_cell.angle_alpha   90.00
_cell.angle_beta   90.00
_cell.angle_gamma   90.00
#
_symmetry.space_group_name_H-M   'P 1'
#
loop_
_entity.id
_entity.type
_entity.pdbx_description
1 polymer ?
#
loop_
_entity_poly.entity_id
_entity_poly.type
_entity_poly.pdbx_seq_one_letter_code
_entity_poly.pdbx_strand_id
1 'polypeptide(L)'
;MIWQEPRLHTNAAMVLVDVIVWNTMILQFAHDRTPGPSASFYSPSAMAQRAERLSAGFQRRFAGRDLRELEAMLTEGQDRVLDCVAHHSNASLFDPALSPMKTLGRKIQFFTSTAYDDALSRLRQWKQVL
;
A
#
# COMPACT_ATOMS: atom_id res chain seq x y z
N MET A 1 8.48 3.51 13.46
CA MET A 1 7.72 4.63 12.88
C MET A 1 8.37 4.95 11.53
N ILE A 2 7.90 4.35 10.43
CA ILE A 2 8.55 4.35 9.11
C ILE A 2 7.86 5.36 8.18
N TRP A 3 7.65 6.57 8.68
CA TRP A 3 7.19 7.69 7.86
C TRP A 3 8.21 8.78 8.07
N GLN A 4 9.27 8.76 7.27
CA GLN A 4 10.18 9.90 7.17
C GLN A 4 9.46 11.02 6.42
N GLU A 5 9.39 12.17 7.11
CA GLU A 5 8.83 13.47 6.76
C GLU A 5 7.38 13.50 6.23
N PRO A 6 6.58 14.51 6.63
CA PRO A 6 5.31 14.75 5.99
C PRO A 6 5.61 15.19 4.56
N ARG A 7 5.57 14.25 3.61
CA ARG A 7 5.28 14.60 2.23
C ARG A 7 3.94 15.35 2.31
N LEU A 8 4.00 16.67 2.24
CA LEU A 8 2.82 17.49 2.08
C LEU A 8 2.18 17.02 0.77
N HIS A 9 1.19 16.14 0.85
CA HIS A 9 0.41 15.78 -0.32
C HIS A 9 -0.28 17.07 -0.74
N THR A 10 0.20 17.65 -1.83
CA THR A 10 -0.20 18.98 -2.27
C THR A 10 -1.58 18.99 -2.90
N ASN A 11 -2.16 17.82 -3.20
CA ASN A 11 -3.51 17.65 -3.76
C ASN A 11 -4.06 16.23 -3.58
N ALA A 12 -5.36 16.05 -3.85
CA ALA A 12 -6.06 14.77 -3.77
C ALA A 12 -5.47 13.66 -4.65
N ALA A 13 -4.99 14.00 -5.87
CA ALA A 13 -4.40 13.04 -6.79
C ALA A 13 -3.15 12.35 -6.19
N MET A 14 -2.31 13.12 -5.48
CA MET A 14 -1.12 12.59 -4.80
C MET A 14 -1.49 11.62 -3.67
N VAL A 15 -2.61 11.84 -2.98
CA VAL A 15 -3.09 10.91 -1.96
C VAL A 15 -3.56 9.61 -2.62
N LEU A 16 -4.31 9.67 -3.72
CA LEU A 16 -4.76 8.47 -4.44
C LEU A 16 -3.58 7.66 -4.99
N VAL A 17 -2.58 8.32 -5.58
CA VAL A 17 -1.37 7.66 -6.11
C VAL A 17 -0.65 6.89 -5.02
N ASP A 18 -0.50 7.46 -3.83
CA ASP A 18 0.16 6.77 -2.71
C ASP A 18 -0.61 5.51 -2.30
N VAL A 19 -1.94 5.57 -2.24
CA VAL A 19 -2.75 4.38 -1.93
C VAL A 19 -2.63 3.31 -3.02
N ILE A 20 -2.62 3.70 -4.30
CA ILE A 20 -2.42 2.77 -5.42
C ILE A 20 -1.04 2.09 -5.31
N VAL A 21 0.00 2.82 -4.91
CA VAL A 21 1.34 2.27 -4.65
C VAL A 21 1.29 1.24 -3.53
N TRP A 22 0.61 1.54 -2.41
CA TRP A 22 0.50 0.60 -1.29
C TRP A 22 -0.21 -0.69 -1.68
N ASN A 23 -1.33 -0.59 -2.41
CA ASN A 23 -2.05 -1.76 -2.94
C ASN A 23 -1.17 -2.61 -3.85
N THR A 24 -0.43 -1.97 -4.75
CA THR A 24 0.49 -2.68 -5.65
C THR A 24 1.60 -3.39 -4.89
N MET A 25 2.20 -2.73 -3.90
CA MET A 25 3.29 -3.30 -3.10
C MET A 25 2.84 -4.52 -2.31
N ILE A 26 1.67 -4.45 -1.66
CA ILE A 26 1.20 -5.57 -0.86
C ILE A 26 0.74 -6.75 -1.71
N LEU A 27 0.13 -6.50 -2.88
CA LEU A 27 -0.23 -7.55 -3.83
C LEU A 27 1.02 -8.27 -4.38
N GLN A 28 2.08 -7.53 -4.69
CA GLN A 28 3.37 -8.12 -5.07
C GLN A 28 3.94 -8.97 -3.94
N PHE A 29 3.91 -8.44 -2.71
CA PHE A 29 4.38 -9.18 -1.53
C PHE A 29 3.59 -10.47 -1.30
N ALA A 30 2.26 -10.42 -1.44
CA ALA A 30 1.39 -11.59 -1.23
C ALA A 30 1.54 -12.66 -2.32
N HIS A 31 2.03 -12.30 -3.51
CA HIS A 31 2.23 -13.22 -4.63
C HIS A 31 3.63 -13.85 -4.69
N ASP A 32 4.64 -13.23 -4.07
CA ASP A 32 6.01 -13.77 -3.98
C ASP A 32 6.04 -14.96 -3.00
N ARG A 33 5.81 -16.17 -3.53
CA ARG A 33 5.80 -17.46 -2.79
C ARG A 33 7.20 -18.02 -2.48
N THR A 34 8.24 -17.20 -2.42
CA THR A 34 9.62 -17.68 -2.25
C THR A 34 10.01 -17.63 -0.77
N PRO A 35 10.05 -18.74 -0.02
CA PRO A 35 10.69 -18.75 1.30
C PRO A 35 12.22 -18.70 1.14
N GLY A 36 12.91 -17.96 2.01
CA GLY A 36 14.37 -17.92 2.10
C GLY A 36 15.00 -16.54 1.81
N PRO A 37 16.34 -16.39 1.95
CA PRO A 37 17.05 -15.10 1.85
C PRO A 37 16.88 -14.37 0.51
N SER A 38 16.38 -15.06 -0.51
CA SER A 38 16.11 -14.56 -1.86
C SER A 38 14.66 -14.10 -2.06
N ALA A 39 13.79 -14.25 -1.05
CA ALA A 39 12.49 -13.61 -1.08
C ALA A 39 12.71 -12.09 -1.12
N SER A 40 12.13 -11.42 -2.10
CA SER A 40 11.94 -9.98 -2.01
C SER A 40 11.33 -9.71 -0.61
N PHE A 41 11.88 -8.76 0.16
CA PHE A 41 11.23 -8.15 1.34
C PHE A 41 11.51 -8.67 2.76
N TYR A 42 12.71 -9.18 3.07
CA TYR A 42 12.99 -9.49 4.49
C TYR A 42 13.30 -8.30 5.41
N SER A 43 13.55 -7.08 4.92
CA SER A 43 13.72 -5.92 5.81
C SER A 43 12.71 -4.79 5.57
N PRO A 44 12.22 -4.13 6.63
CA PRO A 44 11.48 -2.87 6.52
C PRO A 44 12.25 -1.80 5.72
N SER A 45 13.59 -1.82 5.74
CA SER A 45 14.43 -0.95 4.93
C SER A 45 14.36 -1.26 3.43
N ALA A 46 14.27 -2.53 3.03
CA ALA A 46 14.10 -2.91 1.62
C ALA A 46 12.69 -2.55 1.11
N MET A 47 11.67 -2.68 1.96
CA MET A 47 10.32 -2.20 1.65
C MET A 47 10.28 -0.68 1.50
N ALA A 48 10.89 0.07 2.43
CA ALA A 48 10.96 1.52 2.36
C ALA A 48 11.71 2.00 1.10
N GLN A 49 12.85 1.38 0.78
CA GLN A 49 13.62 1.71 -0.42
C GLN A 49 12.86 1.37 -1.72
N ARG A 50 12.09 0.27 -1.74
CA ARG A 50 11.21 -0.03 -2.87
C ARG A 50 10.05 0.95 -2.96
N ALA A 51 9.44 1.32 -1.84
CA ALA A 51 8.38 2.33 -1.79
C ALA A 51 8.86 3.68 -2.32
N GLU A 52 10.08 4.10 -1.96
CA GLU A 52 10.69 5.33 -2.45
C GLU A 52 10.89 5.29 -3.98
N ARG A 53 11.51 4.23 -4.51
CA ARG A 53 11.69 4.06 -5.96
C ARG A 53 10.38 3.97 -6.72
N LEU A 54 9.42 3.20 -6.20
CA LEU A 54 8.09 3.05 -6.80
C LEU A 54 7.35 4.38 -6.76
N SER A 55 7.39 5.12 -5.66
CA SER A 55 6.70 6.40 -5.51
C SER A 55 7.16 7.43 -6.55
N ALA A 56 8.47 7.60 -6.77
CA ALA A 56 8.95 8.51 -7.81
C ALA A 56 8.62 8.04 -9.24
N GLY A 57 8.67 6.73 -9.50
CA GLY A 57 8.26 6.15 -10.79
C GLY A 57 6.75 6.27 -11.03
N PHE A 58 5.94 6.03 -10.00
CA PHE A 58 4.49 6.15 -10.02
C PHE A 58 4.10 7.61 -10.18
N GLN A 59 4.60 8.53 -9.37
CA GLN A 59 4.30 9.97 -9.51
C GLN A 59 4.53 10.46 -10.94
N ARG A 60 5.60 10.00 -11.62
CA ARG A 60 5.80 10.28 -13.05
C ARG A 60 4.82 9.56 -13.97
N ARG A 61 4.49 8.28 -13.71
CA ARG A 61 3.50 7.50 -14.47
C ARG A 61 2.10 8.11 -14.42
N PHE A 62 1.74 8.68 -13.26
CA PHE A 62 0.44 9.28 -12.99
C PHE A 62 0.42 10.79 -13.22
N ALA A 63 1.55 11.39 -13.57
CA ALA A 63 1.61 12.80 -13.96
C ALA A 63 0.71 13.04 -15.17
N GLY A 64 -0.32 13.87 -14.99
CA GLY A 64 -1.30 14.20 -16.03
C GLY A 64 -2.49 13.25 -16.14
N ARG A 65 -2.63 12.26 -15.25
CA ARG A 65 -3.89 11.51 -15.09
C ARG A 65 -4.94 12.38 -14.41
N ASP A 66 -6.18 12.26 -14.84
CA ASP A 66 -7.28 12.94 -14.16
C ASP A 66 -7.69 12.17 -12.88
N LEU A 67 -8.48 12.82 -12.03
CA LEU A 67 -8.88 12.25 -10.75
C LEU A 67 -9.76 11.00 -10.91
N ARG A 68 -10.60 10.95 -11.95
CA ARG A 68 -11.53 9.84 -12.20
C ARG A 68 -10.77 8.59 -12.63
N GLU A 69 -9.72 8.75 -13.45
CA GLU A 69 -8.82 7.65 -13.80
C GLU A 69 -8.12 7.08 -12.56
N LEU A 70 -7.67 7.96 -11.65
CA LEU A 70 -7.03 7.55 -10.40
C LEU A 70 -8.00 6.82 -9.46
N GLU A 71 -9.25 7.29 -9.36
CA GLU A 71 -10.29 6.62 -8.58
C GLU A 71 -10.57 5.20 -9.11
N ALA A 72 -10.72 5.05 -10.43
CA ALA A 72 -10.95 3.75 -11.04
C ALA A 72 -9.80 2.77 -10.77
N MET A 73 -8.55 3.23 -10.87
CA MET A 73 -7.37 2.42 -10.59
C MET A 73 -7.22 2.07 -9.10
N LEU A 74 -7.63 2.98 -8.21
CA LEU A 74 -7.69 2.69 -6.79
C LEU A 74 -8.71 1.58 -6.50
N THR A 75 -9.92 1.69 -7.06
CA THR A 75 -10.97 0.66 -6.90
C THR A 75 -10.49 -0.69 -7.41
N GLU A 76 -9.89 -0.76 -8.59
CA GLU A 76 -9.33 -2.02 -9.11
C GLU A 76 -8.27 -2.61 -8.15
N GLY A 77 -7.40 -1.76 -7.60
CA GLY A 77 -6.41 -2.19 -6.61
C GLY A 77 -7.04 -2.72 -5.32
N GLN A 78 -8.13 -2.09 -4.84
CA GLN A 78 -8.87 -2.52 -3.67
C GLN A 78 -9.55 -3.89 -3.89
N ASP A 79 -10.21 -4.07 -5.03
CA ASP A 79 -10.87 -5.33 -5.39
C ASP A 79 -9.84 -6.48 -5.43
N ARG A 80 -8.68 -6.25 -6.04
CA ARG A 80 -7.59 -7.23 -6.08
C ARG A 80 -7.05 -7.58 -4.68
N VAL A 81 -7.00 -6.61 -3.76
CA VAL A 81 -6.64 -6.86 -2.36
C VAL A 81 -7.68 -7.74 -1.67
N LEU A 82 -8.97 -7.46 -1.88
CA LEU A 82 -10.07 -8.27 -1.33
C LEU A 82 -10.01 -9.70 -1.87
N ASP A 83 -9.81 -9.86 -3.17
CA ASP A 83 -9.60 -11.17 -3.81
C ASP A 83 -8.39 -11.89 -3.20
N CYS A 84 -7.27 -11.19 -3.03
CA CYS A 84 -6.08 -11.76 -2.40
C CYS A 84 -6.39 -12.29 -1.00
N VAL A 85 -7.11 -11.53 -0.17
CA VAL A 85 -7.51 -11.96 1.17
C VAL A 85 -8.45 -13.18 1.10
N ALA A 86 -9.43 -13.16 0.19
CA ALA A 86 -10.39 -14.25 0.02
C ALA A 86 -9.75 -15.59 -0.41
N HIS A 87 -8.63 -15.54 -1.13
CA HIS A 87 -7.86 -16.73 -1.52
C HIS A 87 -6.96 -17.30 -0.41
N HIS A 88 -6.89 -16.65 0.76
CA HIS A 88 -6.11 -17.12 1.89
C HIS A 88 -6.99 -17.61 3.04
N SER A 89 -6.56 -18.69 3.68
CA SER A 89 -7.14 -19.13 4.95
C SER A 89 -6.71 -18.21 6.10
N ASN A 90 -7.48 -18.22 7.19
CA ASN A 90 -7.13 -17.49 8.40
C ASN A 90 -5.75 -17.91 8.94
N ALA A 91 -5.42 -19.20 8.91
CA ALA A 91 -4.13 -19.72 9.34
C ALA A 91 -2.97 -19.21 8.46
N SER A 92 -3.17 -19.06 7.15
CA SER A 92 -2.15 -18.49 6.26
C SER A 92 -2.01 -16.97 6.39
N LEU A 93 -3.09 -16.25 6.74
CA LEU A 93 -3.04 -14.81 7.00
C LEU A 93 -2.42 -14.51 8.35
N PHE A 94 -2.74 -15.30 9.37
CA PHE A 94 -2.41 -15.06 10.77
C PHE A 94 -1.74 -16.27 11.39
N ASP A 95 -0.64 -16.73 10.78
CA ASP A 95 0.14 -17.87 11.26
C ASP A 95 0.49 -17.70 12.75
N PRO A 96 -0.01 -18.58 13.64
CA PRO A 96 0.19 -18.46 15.08
C PRO A 96 1.64 -18.67 15.51
N ALA A 97 2.50 -19.26 14.64
CA ALA A 97 3.93 -19.41 14.91
C ALA A 97 4.72 -18.11 14.68
N LEU A 98 4.12 -17.12 14.01
CA LEU A 98 4.75 -15.82 13.76
C LEU A 98 4.31 -14.80 14.81
N SER A 99 5.21 -13.86 15.13
CA SER A 99 4.80 -12.63 15.82
C SER A 99 3.70 -11.93 15.00
N PRO A 100 2.65 -11.36 15.63
CA PRO A 100 1.53 -10.73 14.91
C PRO A 100 1.98 -9.72 13.83
N MET A 101 3.04 -8.96 14.10
CA MET A 101 3.58 -7.96 13.15
C MET A 101 4.26 -8.56 11.91
N LYS A 102 4.59 -9.85 11.94
CA LYS A 102 5.24 -10.57 10.84
C LYS A 102 4.25 -11.31 9.94
N THR A 103 3.00 -11.47 10.38
CA THR A 103 1.95 -12.18 9.63
C THR A 103 1.58 -11.45 8.33
N LEU A 104 1.16 -12.22 7.32
CA LEU A 104 0.71 -11.66 6.04
C LEU A 104 -0.52 -10.77 6.24
N GLY A 105 -1.50 -11.23 7.03
CA GLY A 105 -2.71 -10.49 7.35
C GLY A 105 -2.42 -9.14 8.00
N ARG A 106 -1.47 -9.07 8.93
CA ARG A 106 -1.09 -7.79 9.54
C ARG A 106 -0.38 -6.86 8.57
N LYS A 107 0.43 -7.39 7.65
CA LYS A 107 1.04 -6.59 6.57
C LYS A 107 -0.03 -6.07 5.61
N ILE A 108 -0.99 -6.92 5.22
CA ILE A 108 -2.13 -6.51 4.40
C ILE A 108 -2.89 -5.38 5.07
N GLN A 109 -3.26 -5.56 6.34
CA GLN A 109 -3.94 -4.52 7.11
C GLN A 109 -3.17 -3.19 7.15
N PHE A 110 -1.85 -3.26 7.37
CA PHE A 110 -1.00 -2.06 7.45
C PHE A 110 -0.95 -1.28 6.14
N PHE A 111 -0.78 -1.96 5.01
CA PHE A 111 -0.70 -1.32 3.69
C PHE A 111 -2.06 -1.02 3.05
N THR A 112 -3.17 -1.43 3.69
CA THR A 112 -4.53 -1.23 3.16
C THR A 112 -5.35 -0.44 4.17
N SER A 113 -6.15 -1.07 5.03
CA SER A 113 -7.07 -0.38 5.95
C SER A 113 -6.41 0.77 6.72
N THR A 114 -5.20 0.56 7.27
CA THR A 114 -4.49 1.62 8.00
C THR A 114 -4.03 2.76 7.08
N ALA A 115 -3.55 2.44 5.87
CA ALA A 115 -3.19 3.45 4.88
C ALA A 115 -4.43 4.17 4.32
N TYR A 116 -5.57 3.49 4.19
CA TYR A 116 -6.82 4.08 3.71
C TYR A 116 -7.38 5.08 4.73
N ASP A 117 -7.33 4.75 6.03
CA ASP A 117 -7.75 5.67 7.09
C ASP A 117 -6.88 6.94 7.12
N ASP A 118 -5.56 6.79 6.93
CA ASP A 118 -4.63 7.93 6.82
C ASP A 118 -4.90 8.77 5.55
N ALA A 119 -5.09 8.12 4.41
CA ALA A 119 -5.43 8.79 3.15
C ALA A 119 -6.75 9.56 3.23
N LEU A 120 -7.79 8.97 3.82
CA LEU A 120 -9.07 9.63 4.05
C LEU A 120 -8.91 10.86 4.95
N SER A 121 -8.09 10.76 5.99
CA SER A 121 -7.80 11.87 6.89
C SER A 121 -7.12 13.04 6.13
N ARG A 122 -6.16 12.73 5.25
CA ARG A 122 -5.48 13.74 4.40
C ARG A 122 -6.42 14.37 3.39
N LEU A 123 -7.29 13.59 2.75
CA LEU A 123 -8.30 14.11 1.81
C LEU A 123 -9.29 15.06 2.49
N ARG A 124 -9.71 14.73 3.73
CA ARG A 124 -10.57 15.61 4.53
C ARG A 124 -9.88 16.91 4.88
N GLN A 125 -8.61 16.86 5.29
CA GLN A 125 -7.80 18.06 5.56
C GLN A 125 -7.65 18.91 4.30
N TRP A 126 -7.34 18.30 3.16
CA TRP A 126 -7.24 19.00 1.87
C TRP A 126 -8.55 19.70 1.50
N LYS A 127 -9.69 19.03 1.68
CA LYS A 127 -11.02 19.61 1.40
C LYS A 127 -11.35 20.80 2.31
N GLN A 128 -10.82 20.86 3.54
CA GLN A 128 -11.06 21.96 4.47
C GLN A 128 -10.19 23.20 4.19
N VAL A 129 -9.10 23.02 3.45
CA VAL A 129 -8.18 24.11 3.05
C VAL A 129 -8.62 24.78 1.74
N LEU A 130 -9.53 24.15 0.99
CA LEU A 130 -10.26 24.73 -0.15
C LEU A 130 -11.54 25.45 0.31
#